data_AF-A0A933FZ68-F1
#
_entry.id   AF-A0A933FZ68-F1
#
_cell.length_a   1.000
_cell.length_b   1.000
_cell.length_c   1.000
_cell.angle_alpha   90.00
_cell.angle_beta   90.00
_cell.angle_gamma   90.00
#
_symmetry.space_group_name_H-M   'P 1'
#
loop_
_entity.id
_entity.type
_entity.pdbx_description
1 polymer ?
#
loop_
_entity_poly.entity_id
_entity_poly.type
_entity_poly.pdbx_seq_one_letter_code
_entity_poly.pdbx_strand_id
1 'polypeptide(L)'
;MSEFKDFPKDFLRRSIDNVRSYTGEFEVTNIINNCLGLIIIPKEHLIDGLPEYFFDGHDTSYTIRRSNIKFESSSDYSLKNIVRHMRNGLAHGRIEQRTADGKIAGLRIFDQPTKDTPENFSLELTIDELIDFSIELSKYFLKD
;
A
#
# COMPACT_ATOMS: atom_id res chain seq x y z
N MET A 1 -23.06 -2.24 17.08
CA MET A 1 -22.32 -2.07 15.82
C MET A 1 -23.32 -1.92 14.69
N SER A 2 -23.22 -0.87 13.87
CA SER A 2 -24.05 -0.72 12.67
C SER A 2 -23.41 -1.47 11.51
N GLU A 3 -24.23 -2.15 10.71
CA GLU A 3 -23.81 -2.80 9.46
C GLU A 3 -23.25 -1.77 8.46
N PHE A 4 -22.29 -2.21 7.64
CA PHE A 4 -21.77 -1.43 6.53
C PHE A 4 -22.74 -1.47 5.35
N LYS A 5 -23.07 -0.31 4.77
CA LYS A 5 -23.96 -0.25 3.60
C LYS A 5 -23.21 -0.61 2.32
N ASP A 6 -21.94 -0.19 2.25
CA ASP A 6 -20.99 -0.56 1.22
C ASP A 6 -19.66 -0.87 1.92
N PHE A 7 -19.45 -2.15 2.27
CA PHE A 7 -18.32 -2.57 3.09
C PHE A 7 -16.97 -2.04 2.58
N PRO A 8 -16.58 -2.20 1.30
CA PRO A 8 -15.35 -1.60 0.78
C PRO A 8 -15.26 -0.08 1.01
N LYS A 9 -16.26 0.70 0.58
CA LYS A 9 -16.18 2.17 0.68
C LYS A 9 -16.19 2.63 2.13
N ASP A 10 -17.03 2.02 2.98
CA ASP A 10 -17.13 2.39 4.38
C ASP A 10 -15.88 1.97 5.18
N PHE A 11 -15.27 0.83 4.84
CA PHE A 11 -13.98 0.41 5.41
C PHE A 11 -12.89 1.42 5.05
N LEU A 12 -12.77 1.79 3.76
CA LEU A 12 -11.76 2.75 3.31
C LEU A 12 -11.91 4.10 4.03
N ARG A 13 -13.13 4.64 4.12
CA ARG A 13 -13.39 5.91 4.83
C ARG A 13 -12.94 5.85 6.30
N ARG A 14 -13.34 4.81 7.03
CA ARG A 14 -12.95 4.64 8.44
C ARG A 14 -11.45 4.42 8.61
N SER A 15 -10.81 3.69 7.70
CA SER A 15 -9.37 3.48 7.75
C SER A 15 -8.59 4.77 7.51
N ILE A 16 -9.05 5.65 6.61
CA ILE A 16 -8.46 6.99 6.43
C ILE A 16 -8.60 7.81 7.72
N ASP A 17 -9.78 7.81 8.35
CA ASP A 17 -10.00 8.53 9.61
C ASP A 17 -9.09 7.99 10.73
N ASN A 18 -9.00 6.67 10.87
CA ASN A 18 -8.12 6.03 11.85
C ASN A 18 -6.64 6.38 11.65
N VAL A 19 -6.15 6.44 10.41
CA VAL A 19 -4.76 6.84 10.12
C VAL A 19 -4.51 8.28 10.59
N ARG A 20 -5.51 9.17 10.48
CA ARG A 20 -5.36 10.59 10.80
C ARG A 20 -5.56 10.94 12.27
N SER A 21 -6.40 10.19 12.98
CA SER A 21 -6.87 10.59 14.31
C SER A 21 -6.47 9.67 15.45
N TYR A 22 -5.83 8.52 15.17
CA TYR A 22 -5.47 7.57 16.22
C TYR A 22 -4.21 8.02 16.97
N THR A 23 -4.35 8.27 18.27
CA THR A 23 -3.25 8.68 19.17
C THR A 23 -3.02 7.67 20.30
N GLY A 24 -3.37 6.40 20.10
CA GLY A 24 -3.24 5.35 21.12
C GLY A 24 -1.85 4.72 21.18
N GLU A 25 -1.63 3.82 22.14
CA GLU A 25 -0.35 3.16 22.42
C GLU A 25 0.25 2.42 21.21
N PHE A 26 -0.59 1.90 20.32
CA PHE A 26 -0.17 1.14 19.13
C PHE A 26 -0.12 1.99 17.86
N GLU A 27 0.20 3.29 17.98
CA GLU A 27 0.09 4.28 16.89
C GLU A 27 0.62 3.76 15.55
N VAL A 28 1.90 3.36 15.51
CA VAL A 28 2.55 2.92 14.27
C VAL A 28 1.94 1.63 13.73
N THR A 29 1.67 0.64 14.57
CA THR A 29 1.07 -0.63 14.13
C THR A 29 -0.38 -0.44 13.66
N ASN A 30 -1.14 0.44 14.30
CA ASN A 30 -2.49 0.79 13.87
C ASN A 30 -2.49 1.53 12.52
N ILE A 31 -1.56 2.46 12.32
CA ILE A 31 -1.33 3.13 11.03
C ILE A 31 -1.07 2.07 9.95
N ILE A 32 -0.12 1.16 10.20
CA ILE A 32 0.22 0.08 9.27
C ILE A 32 -1.02 -0.72 8.94
N ASN A 33 -1.75 -1.23 9.94
CA ASN A 33 -2.94 -2.05 9.73
C ASN A 33 -4.00 -1.37 8.85
N ASN A 34 -4.24 -0.08 9.08
CA ASN A 34 -5.18 0.68 8.26
C ASN A 34 -4.64 0.87 6.84
N CYS A 35 -3.37 1.24 6.65
CA CYS A 35 -2.76 1.39 5.32
C CYS A 35 -2.77 0.09 4.52
N LEU A 36 -2.50 -1.05 5.15
CA LEU A 36 -2.61 -2.37 4.51
C LEU A 36 -4.04 -2.66 4.06
N GLY A 37 -5.02 -2.34 4.91
CA GLY A 37 -6.44 -2.41 4.59
C GLY A 37 -6.83 -1.57 3.38
N LEU A 38 -6.32 -0.33 3.31
CA LEU A 38 -6.56 0.60 2.20
C LEU A 38 -6.02 0.07 0.86
N ILE A 39 -4.95 -0.73 0.88
CA ILE A 39 -4.34 -1.31 -0.33
C ILE A 39 -5.03 -2.63 -0.73
N ILE A 40 -5.38 -3.48 0.24
CA ILE A 40 -5.82 -4.86 -0.04
C ILE A 40 -7.31 -5.00 -0.38
N ILE A 41 -8.16 -4.24 0.31
CA ILE A 41 -9.64 -4.31 0.24
C ILE A 41 -10.22 -3.87 -1.11
N PRO A 42 -9.69 -2.85 -1.81
CA PRO A 42 -10.19 -2.46 -3.12
C PRO A 42 -10.28 -3.65 -4.09
N LYS A 43 -11.43 -3.80 -4.76
CA LYS A 43 -11.69 -4.93 -5.66
C LYS A 43 -10.78 -4.84 -6.89
N GLU A 44 -10.46 -6.01 -7.49
CA GLU A 44 -9.57 -6.10 -8.65
C GLU A 44 -10.01 -5.21 -9.84
N HIS A 45 -11.31 -5.15 -10.16
CA HIS A 45 -11.82 -4.26 -11.22
C HIS A 45 -11.61 -2.76 -10.94
N LEU A 46 -11.45 -2.35 -9.68
CA LEU A 46 -11.11 -0.96 -9.35
C LEU A 46 -9.63 -0.67 -9.62
N ILE A 47 -8.77 -1.68 -9.51
CA ILE A 47 -7.36 -1.59 -9.89
C ILE A 47 -7.21 -1.44 -11.40
N ASP A 48 -8.08 -2.10 -12.17
CA ASP A 48 -8.13 -1.94 -13.62
C ASP A 48 -8.48 -0.51 -14.07
N GLY A 49 -9.20 0.23 -13.22
CA GLY A 49 -9.58 1.62 -13.46
C GLY A 49 -8.58 2.67 -12.92
N LEU A 50 -7.41 2.25 -12.40
CA LEU A 50 -6.38 3.19 -11.99
C LEU A 50 -5.85 4.00 -13.18
N PRO A 51 -5.48 5.28 -12.98
CA PRO A 51 -4.94 6.09 -14.05
C PRO A 51 -3.62 5.50 -14.57
N GLU A 52 -3.34 5.77 -15.84
CA GLU A 52 -2.03 5.49 -16.41
C GLU A 52 -1.00 6.39 -15.74
N TYR A 53 -0.13 5.78 -14.94
CA TYR A 53 0.94 6.46 -14.23
C TYR A 53 2.14 5.52 -14.16
N PHE A 54 3.34 6.06 -14.36
CA PHE A 54 4.59 5.31 -14.29
C PHE A 54 5.53 5.96 -13.27
N PHE A 55 6.11 5.14 -12.40
CA PHE A 55 7.15 5.59 -11.49
C PHE A 55 8.49 5.67 -12.24
N ASP A 56 8.70 6.72 -13.03
CA ASP A 56 9.91 6.94 -13.81
C ASP A 56 10.99 7.76 -13.07
N GLY A 57 10.63 8.35 -11.92
CA GLY A 57 11.51 9.16 -11.09
C GLY A 57 11.35 10.67 -11.27
N HIS A 58 10.48 11.13 -12.18
CA HIS A 58 10.21 12.54 -12.42
C HIS A 58 8.97 13.05 -11.67
N ASP A 59 7.94 12.21 -11.53
CA ASP A 59 6.69 12.55 -10.86
C ASP A 59 6.63 11.93 -9.44
N THR A 60 6.12 12.70 -8.47
CA THR A 60 5.94 12.33 -7.07
C THR A 60 4.48 12.35 -6.62
N SER A 61 3.52 12.33 -7.56
CA SER A 61 2.07 12.45 -7.29
C SER A 61 1.51 11.41 -6.29
N TYR A 62 2.25 10.33 -6.03
CA TYR A 62 1.87 9.26 -5.10
C TYR A 62 2.77 9.18 -3.86
N THR A 63 3.66 10.15 -3.64
CA THR A 63 4.71 10.18 -2.61
C THR A 63 5.77 9.07 -2.72
N ILE A 64 5.41 7.90 -3.28
CA ILE A 64 6.33 6.86 -3.73
C ILE A 64 7.13 7.35 -4.94
N ARG A 65 8.44 7.14 -4.89
CA ARG A 65 9.38 7.39 -5.98
C ARG A 65 9.86 6.09 -6.59
N ARG A 66 10.44 6.17 -7.79
CA ARG A 66 11.13 5.02 -8.42
C ARG A 66 12.17 4.40 -7.48
N SER A 67 12.86 5.19 -6.65
CA SER A 67 13.87 4.71 -5.69
C SER A 67 13.33 3.83 -4.56
N ASN A 68 12.02 3.89 -4.27
CA ASN A 68 11.38 3.00 -3.30
C ASN A 68 11.25 1.58 -3.85
N ILE A 69 11.09 1.42 -5.16
CA ILE A 69 10.96 0.13 -5.85
C ILE A 69 12.38 -0.47 -6.00
N LYS A 70 12.72 -1.42 -5.14
CA LYS A 70 14.06 -2.03 -5.10
C LYS A 70 14.25 -3.09 -6.17
N PHE A 71 13.17 -3.76 -6.56
CA PHE A 71 13.20 -4.78 -7.59
C PHE A 71 11.85 -4.86 -8.31
N GLU A 72 11.90 -5.07 -9.63
CA GLU A 72 10.75 -5.38 -10.48
C GLU A 72 11.25 -6.15 -11.71
N SER A 73 10.99 -7.45 -11.75
CA SER A 73 11.56 -8.36 -12.75
C SER A 73 11.13 -8.06 -14.19
N SER A 74 9.94 -7.49 -14.37
CA SER A 74 9.38 -7.18 -15.69
C SER A 74 9.76 -5.79 -16.19
N SER A 75 10.41 -4.98 -15.36
CA SER A 75 10.62 -3.54 -15.58
C SER A 75 9.33 -2.75 -15.85
N ASP A 76 8.17 -3.27 -15.45
CA ASP A 76 6.88 -2.57 -15.48
C ASP A 76 6.68 -1.77 -14.18
N TYR A 77 6.99 -0.47 -14.24
CA TYR A 77 6.82 0.46 -13.12
C TYR A 77 5.48 1.22 -13.17
N SER A 78 4.47 0.67 -13.83
CA SER A 78 3.14 1.27 -13.85
C SER A 78 2.47 1.18 -12.47
N LEU A 79 1.68 2.20 -12.09
CA LEU A 79 0.90 2.21 -10.85
C LEU A 79 0.07 0.94 -10.68
N LYS A 80 -0.56 0.49 -11.77
CA LYS A 80 -1.32 -0.75 -11.81
C LYS A 80 -0.46 -1.95 -11.42
N ASN A 81 0.72 -2.10 -12.01
CA ASN A 81 1.62 -3.22 -11.70
C ASN A 81 2.15 -3.17 -10.26
N ILE A 82 2.55 -1.98 -9.79
CA ILE A 82 3.04 -1.78 -8.42
C ILE A 82 1.96 -2.13 -7.40
N VAL A 83 0.74 -1.59 -7.57
CA VAL A 83 -0.39 -1.90 -6.66
C VAL A 83 -0.73 -3.39 -6.69
N ARG A 84 -0.70 -4.03 -7.87
CA ARG A 84 -0.91 -5.49 -7.99
C ARG A 84 0.11 -6.27 -7.15
N HIS A 85 1.40 -5.97 -7.30
CA HIS A 85 2.44 -6.65 -6.52
C HIS A 85 2.33 -6.38 -5.02
N MET A 86 2.04 -5.14 -4.61
CA MET A 86 1.79 -4.82 -3.21
C MET A 86 0.66 -5.69 -2.66
N ARG A 87 -0.48 -5.75 -3.34
CA ARG A 87 -1.62 -6.57 -2.91
C ARG A 87 -1.27 -8.05 -2.78
N ASN A 88 -0.56 -8.61 -3.75
CA ASN A 88 -0.10 -10.00 -3.70
C ASN A 88 0.81 -10.24 -2.48
N GLY A 89 1.79 -9.36 -2.26
CA GLY A 89 2.68 -9.43 -1.10
C GLY A 89 1.90 -9.39 0.22
N LEU A 90 1.00 -8.42 0.36
CA LEU A 90 0.16 -8.26 1.56
C LEU A 90 -0.75 -9.47 1.80
N ALA A 91 -1.39 -10.00 0.77
CA ALA A 91 -2.27 -11.18 0.87
C ALA A 91 -1.52 -12.45 1.34
N HIS A 92 -0.22 -12.53 1.04
CA HIS A 92 0.65 -13.62 1.46
C HIS A 92 1.44 -13.32 2.75
N GLY A 93 1.21 -12.19 3.41
CA GLY A 93 1.91 -11.79 4.63
C GLY A 93 3.39 -11.44 4.42
N ARG A 94 3.78 -11.05 3.19
CA ARG A 94 5.16 -10.73 2.79
C ARG A 94 5.51 -9.28 3.13
N ILE A 95 5.64 -9.03 4.42
CA ILE A 95 5.87 -7.71 5.00
C ILE A 95 6.98 -7.83 6.05
N GLU A 96 7.99 -6.97 5.95
CA GLU A 96 9.10 -6.92 6.89
C GLU A 96 9.24 -5.50 7.45
N GLN A 97 9.44 -5.38 8.76
CA GLN A 97 9.71 -4.09 9.38
C GLN A 97 11.12 -3.61 9.05
N ARG A 98 11.26 -2.31 8.79
CA ARG A 98 12.53 -1.60 8.81
C ARG A 98 12.63 -0.83 10.11
N THR A 99 13.73 -1.01 10.82
CA THR A 99 13.96 -0.40 12.13
C THR A 99 15.05 0.65 12.07
N ALA A 100 14.83 1.76 12.77
CA ALA A 100 15.84 2.78 13.07
C ALA A 100 15.70 3.16 14.54
N ASP A 101 16.81 3.21 15.27
CA ASP A 101 16.84 3.58 16.70
C ASP A 101 15.85 2.80 17.59
N GLY A 102 15.67 1.51 17.29
CA GLY A 102 14.73 0.64 18.03
C GLY A 102 13.25 0.90 17.75
N LYS A 103 12.92 1.75 16.77
CA LYS A 103 11.55 2.07 16.33
C LYS A 103 11.30 1.56 14.92
N ILE A 104 10.03 1.31 14.59
CA ILE A 104 9.62 1.02 13.20
C ILE A 104 9.75 2.31 12.40
N ALA A 105 10.63 2.34 11.42
CA ALA A 105 10.87 3.47 10.53
C ALA A 105 10.17 3.30 9.18
N GLY A 106 9.81 2.07 8.82
CA GLY A 106 9.19 1.76 7.54
C GLY A 106 8.91 0.28 7.37
N LEU A 107 8.44 -0.08 6.19
CA LEU A 107 8.14 -1.44 5.79
C LEU A 107 8.81 -1.78 4.46
N ARG A 108 9.20 -3.04 4.32
CA ARG A 108 9.44 -3.68 3.04
C ARG A 108 8.25 -4.58 2.72
N ILE A 109 7.69 -4.42 1.53
CA ILE A 109 6.66 -5.30 0.98
C ILE A 109 7.25 -5.94 -0.27
N PHE A 110 7.05 -7.24 -0.42
CA PHE A 110 7.61 -7.98 -1.55
C PHE A 110 6.64 -9.00 -2.11
N ASP A 111 6.77 -9.29 -3.40
CA ASP A 111 6.00 -10.31 -4.09
C ASP A 111 6.92 -11.39 -4.67
N GLN A 112 6.39 -12.61 -4.70
CA GLN A 112 7.09 -13.81 -5.12
C GLN A 112 6.02 -14.75 -5.70
N PRO A 113 6.10 -15.15 -6.99
CA PRO A 113 5.05 -15.93 -7.64
C PRO A 113 4.67 -17.19 -6.87
N THR A 114 5.68 -17.92 -6.40
CA THR A 114 5.54 -19.08 -5.50
C THR A 114 6.68 -19.08 -4.48
N LYS A 115 6.57 -19.89 -3.41
CA LYS A 115 7.63 -19.99 -2.39
C LYS A 115 8.98 -20.44 -2.95
N ASP A 116 8.99 -21.13 -4.08
CA ASP A 116 10.18 -21.74 -4.68
C ASP A 116 10.81 -20.89 -5.80
N THR A 117 10.17 -19.78 -6.19
CA THR A 117 10.68 -18.86 -7.21
C THR A 117 11.40 -17.68 -6.59
N PRO A 118 12.38 -17.04 -7.25
CA PRO A 118 12.92 -15.77 -6.78
C PRO A 118 11.81 -14.72 -6.61
N GLU A 119 12.05 -13.76 -5.73
CA GLU A 119 11.26 -12.53 -5.67
C GLU A 119 11.16 -11.91 -7.07
N ASN A 120 9.97 -11.42 -7.43
CA ASN A 120 9.76 -10.68 -8.67
C ASN A 120 9.57 -9.19 -8.43
N PHE A 121 9.31 -8.78 -7.18
CA PHE A 121 9.09 -7.40 -6.81
C PHE A 121 9.44 -7.12 -5.34
N SER A 122 10.02 -5.97 -5.07
CA SER A 122 9.98 -5.37 -3.72
C SER A 122 9.97 -3.86 -3.75
N LEU A 123 9.30 -3.29 -2.73
CA LEU A 123 9.39 -1.89 -2.40
C LEU A 123 9.68 -1.67 -0.92
N GLU A 124 10.32 -0.55 -0.62
CA GLU A 124 10.55 -0.07 0.73
C GLU A 124 9.94 1.33 0.91
N LEU A 125 9.14 1.48 1.95
CA LEU A 125 8.45 2.72 2.29
C LEU A 125 8.73 3.08 3.75
N THR A 126 8.96 4.35 4.02
CA THR A 126 8.78 4.94 5.35
C THR A 126 7.31 4.88 5.76
N ILE A 127 7.04 5.11 7.05
CA ILE A 127 5.65 5.18 7.53
C ILE A 127 4.88 6.32 6.84
N ASP A 128 5.51 7.48 6.65
CA ASP A 128 4.88 8.63 5.99
C ASP A 128 4.58 8.34 4.51
N GLU A 129 5.53 7.75 3.78
CA GLU A 129 5.29 7.35 2.38
C GLU A 129 4.17 6.32 2.26
N LEU A 130 4.06 5.38 3.21
CA LEU A 130 2.97 4.40 3.25
C LEU A 130 1.61 5.07 3.51
N ILE A 131 1.54 6.01 4.46
CA ILE A 131 0.32 6.78 4.74
C ILE A 131 -0.15 7.52 3.50
N ASP A 132 0.74 8.34 2.93
CA ASP A 132 0.41 9.20 1.80
C ASP A 132 -0.03 8.37 0.59
N PHE A 133 0.71 7.31 0.27
CA PHE A 133 0.37 6.41 -0.82
C PHE A 133 -1.00 5.76 -0.63
N SER A 134 -1.25 5.17 0.54
CA SER A 134 -2.50 4.47 0.84
C SER A 134 -3.70 5.42 0.79
N ILE A 135 -3.55 6.65 1.28
CA ILE A 135 -4.61 7.67 1.22
C ILE A 135 -4.84 8.12 -0.22
N GLU A 136 -3.77 8.38 -0.99
CA GLU A 136 -3.90 8.86 -2.37
C GLU A 136 -4.55 7.80 -3.26
N LEU A 137 -4.11 6.55 -3.13
CA LEU A 137 -4.69 5.42 -3.83
C LEU A 137 -6.19 5.27 -3.49
N SER A 138 -6.57 5.45 -2.22
CA SER A 138 -7.95 5.30 -1.77
C SER A 138 -8.91 6.33 -2.38
N LYS A 139 -8.41 7.51 -2.78
CA LYS A 139 -9.24 8.52 -3.46
C LYS A 139 -9.84 7.99 -4.76
N TYR A 140 -9.18 7.06 -5.45
CA TYR A 140 -9.69 6.46 -6.68
C TYR A 140 -10.84 5.50 -6.43
N PHE A 141 -10.82 4.79 -5.31
CA PHE A 141 -11.84 3.80 -4.96
C PHE A 141 -13.07 4.41 -4.28
N LEU A 142 -12.92 5.62 -3.76
CA LEU A 142 -13.99 6.39 -3.13
C LEU A 142 -14.74 7.31 -4.10
N LYS A 143 -14.33 7.38 -5.38
CA LYS A 143 -15.12 8.05 -6.43
C LYS A 143 -16.44 7.30 -6.64
N ASP A 144 -17.50 8.06 -6.94
CA ASP A 144 -18.85 7.55 -7.14
C ASP A 144 -19.03 6.88 -8.51
#